data_AF-A0ABD4EN85-F1
#
_entry.id   AF-A0ABD4EN85-F1
#
_cell.length_a   1.000
_cell.length_b   1.000
_cell.length_c   1.000
_cell.angle_alpha   90.00
_cell.angle_beta   90.00
_cell.angle_gamma   90.00
#
_symmetry.space_group_name_H-M   'P 1'
#
loop_
_entity.id
_entity.type
_entity.pdbx_description
1 polymer ?
#
loop_
_entity_poly.entity_id
_entity_poly.type
_entity_poly.pdbx_seq_one_letter_code
_entity_poly.pdbx_strand_id
1 'polypeptide(L)'
;MGKKKKVRLNKVDPNESLKLTALAPDLEETARELYEKACCGSREQWESNSLSNLKESQTSRISFFESAHEGMYAAQEFIVEKVLSNEKLTSSELILYRGISDSIAWQLIGNQLCYARRLYKGHKQPNLHECNFESAIRVATEIRKNTPGSMPLISDLTSFVQVGDILSMSAESKLNIMELKEGSVNQKITDFLHFYSDSKCDLALKLFVKNEKPNVVKQMYRVIRQVSRLEHVKEVMITGQGSDPDTGEKNFYT
;
A
#
# COMPACT_ATOMS: atom_id res chain seq x y z
N MET A 1 7.46 48.74 -2.18
CA MET A 1 8.49 47.75 -1.80
C MET A 1 8.12 47.12 -0.45
N GLY A 2 7.45 45.96 -0.45
CA GLY A 2 7.07 45.25 0.78
C GLY A 2 8.22 44.36 1.27
N LYS A 3 8.73 44.61 2.48
CA LYS A 3 9.78 43.80 3.12
C LYS A 3 9.22 42.40 3.42
N LYS A 4 9.74 41.36 2.75
CA LYS A 4 9.47 39.95 3.09
C LYS A 4 9.96 39.67 4.51
N LYS A 5 9.06 39.30 5.42
CA LYS A 5 9.41 38.75 6.74
C LYS A 5 10.15 37.42 6.55
N LYS A 6 11.41 37.35 6.96
CA LYS A 6 12.14 36.08 7.09
C LYS A 6 11.44 35.24 8.15
N VAL A 7 10.85 34.10 7.74
CA VAL A 7 10.39 33.05 8.65
C VAL A 7 11.62 32.54 9.39
N ARG A 8 11.65 32.71 10.72
CA ARG A 8 12.65 32.07 11.57
C ARG A 8 12.43 30.56 11.49
N LEU A 9 13.38 29.83 10.93
CA LEU A 9 13.48 28.39 11.14
C LEU A 9 13.61 28.15 12.65
N ASN A 10 12.64 27.46 13.24
CA ASN A 10 12.75 27.03 14.64
C ASN A 10 14.05 26.23 14.77
N LYS A 11 14.93 26.63 15.71
CA LYS A 11 16.12 25.86 16.05
C LYS A 11 15.63 24.49 16.53
N VAL A 12 15.91 23.45 15.73
CA VAL A 12 15.68 22.06 16.14
C VAL A 12 16.63 21.79 17.31
N ASP A 13 16.08 21.47 18.49
CA ASP A 13 16.88 21.05 19.63
C ASP A 13 17.43 19.64 19.34
N PRO A 14 18.77 19.48 19.22
CA PRO A 14 19.39 18.19 18.97
C PRO A 14 18.96 17.14 20.01
N ASN A 15 18.78 17.52 21.28
CA ASN A 15 18.41 16.58 22.35
C ASN A 15 16.96 16.11 22.25
N GLU A 16 16.05 16.92 21.71
CA GLU A 16 14.69 16.44 21.40
C GLU A 16 14.67 15.60 20.12
N SER A 17 15.44 16.00 19.11
CA SER A 17 15.48 15.31 17.81
C SER A 17 16.23 13.96 17.83
N LEU A 18 17.11 13.75 18.82
CA LEU A 18 17.95 12.56 18.98
C LEU A 18 17.52 11.67 20.15
N LYS A 19 16.43 11.99 20.86
CA LYS A 19 15.84 11.05 21.80
C LYS A 19 15.39 9.83 21.01
N LEU A 20 15.98 8.67 21.34
CA LEU A 20 15.46 7.38 20.92
C LEU A 20 14.00 7.31 21.36
N THR A 21 13.09 7.42 20.39
CA THR A 21 11.67 7.13 20.57
C THR A 21 11.56 5.61 20.71
N ALA A 22 11.85 5.12 21.92
CA ALA A 22 11.34 3.81 22.31
C ALA A 22 9.81 3.86 22.25
N LEU A 23 9.19 2.75 21.86
CA LEU A 23 7.75 2.61 22.02
C LEU A 23 7.39 2.82 23.49
N ALA A 24 6.22 3.40 23.74
CA ALA A 24 5.75 3.61 25.10
C ALA A 24 5.64 2.24 25.81
N PRO A 25 6.14 2.07 27.05
CA PRO A 25 6.19 0.75 27.70
C PRO A 25 4.84 0.06 27.83
N ASP A 26 3.77 0.83 27.97
CA ASP A 26 2.37 0.37 28.01
C ASP A 26 1.90 -0.28 26.71
N LEU A 27 2.59 -0.05 25.57
CA LEU A 27 2.30 -0.69 24.30
C LEU A 27 3.00 -2.03 24.11
N GLU A 28 3.85 -2.49 25.04
CA GLU A 28 4.63 -3.72 24.84
C GLU A 28 3.74 -4.95 24.64
N GLU A 29 2.67 -5.08 25.42
CA GLU A 29 1.72 -6.18 25.29
C GLU A 29 0.99 -6.15 23.93
N THR A 30 0.50 -4.97 23.54
CA THR A 30 -0.13 -4.76 22.23
C THR A 30 0.85 -5.03 21.08
N ALA A 31 2.11 -4.60 21.21
CA ALA A 31 3.13 -4.84 20.21
C ALA A 31 3.42 -6.34 20.04
N ARG A 32 3.48 -7.08 21.16
CA ARG A 32 3.63 -8.53 21.16
C ARG A 32 2.44 -9.21 20.49
N GLU A 33 1.23 -8.83 20.85
CA GLU A 33 0.02 -9.41 20.26
C GLU A 33 -0.06 -9.15 18.74
N LEU A 34 0.22 -7.93 18.31
CA LEU A 34 0.23 -7.58 16.88
C LEU A 34 1.33 -8.32 16.11
N TYR A 35 2.52 -8.46 16.70
CA TYR A 35 3.60 -9.25 16.11
C TYR A 35 3.19 -10.72 15.95
N GLU A 36 2.60 -11.31 16.99
CA GLU A 36 2.10 -12.68 16.98
C GLU A 36 1.10 -12.90 15.85
N LYS A 37 0.12 -12.00 15.71
CA LYS A 37 -0.85 -12.06 14.61
C LYS A 37 -0.15 -11.90 13.24
N ALA A 38 0.64 -10.84 13.06
CA ALA A 38 1.21 -10.46 11.76
C ALA A 38 2.30 -11.42 11.24
N CYS A 39 3.01 -12.09 12.13
CA CYS A 39 4.20 -12.88 11.78
C CYS A 39 4.06 -14.37 12.12
N CYS A 40 3.10 -14.76 12.96
CA CYS A 40 3.01 -16.12 13.50
C CYS A 40 1.68 -16.82 13.21
N GLY A 41 0.86 -16.31 12.27
CA GLY A 41 -0.42 -16.91 11.91
C GLY A 41 -0.34 -18.39 11.48
N SER A 42 0.79 -18.82 10.89
CA SER A 42 1.01 -20.21 10.48
C SER A 42 1.76 -21.08 11.51
N ARG A 43 1.89 -20.63 12.77
CA ARG A 43 2.74 -21.27 13.78
C ARG A 43 2.47 -22.75 13.99
N GLU A 44 1.20 -23.16 14.03
CA GLU A 44 0.81 -24.57 14.21
C GLU A 44 1.34 -25.48 13.10
N GLN A 45 1.71 -24.91 11.96
CA GLN A 45 2.20 -25.63 10.80
C GLN A 45 3.73 -25.64 10.70
N TRP A 46 4.46 -24.93 11.57
CA TRP A 46 5.92 -24.80 11.46
C TRP A 46 6.65 -26.11 11.74
N GLU A 47 6.17 -26.90 12.70
CA GLU A 47 6.79 -28.19 13.06
C GLU A 47 6.45 -29.29 12.06
N SER A 48 5.26 -29.24 11.46
CA SER A 48 4.75 -30.26 10.54
C SER A 48 5.16 -30.03 9.08
N ASN A 49 5.47 -28.79 8.70
CA ASN A 49 5.95 -28.46 7.36
C ASN A 49 7.47 -28.35 7.31
N SER A 50 8.12 -29.41 6.83
CA SER A 50 9.50 -29.29 6.36
C SER A 50 9.56 -28.38 5.12
N LEU A 51 10.70 -27.71 4.92
CA LEU A 51 10.97 -26.93 3.72
C LEU A 51 10.83 -27.76 2.43
N SER A 52 11.11 -29.07 2.48
CA SER A 52 10.88 -29.97 1.34
C SER A 52 9.40 -30.17 1.05
N ASN A 53 8.57 -30.37 2.08
CA ASN A 53 7.12 -30.50 1.95
C ASN A 53 6.50 -29.24 1.32
N LEU A 54 6.88 -28.04 1.77
CA LEU A 54 6.41 -26.79 1.16
C LEU A 54 6.89 -26.61 -0.29
N LYS A 55 8.04 -27.16 -0.67
CA LYS A 55 8.50 -27.08 -2.07
C LYS A 55 7.71 -28.01 -2.98
N GLU A 56 7.38 -29.19 -2.50
CA GLU A 56 6.81 -30.28 -3.30
C GLU A 56 5.28 -30.28 -3.29
N SER A 57 4.65 -29.91 -2.18
CA SER A 57 3.20 -29.94 -2.00
C SER A 57 2.57 -28.56 -2.15
N GLN A 58 1.82 -28.37 -3.24
CA GLN A 58 1.03 -27.15 -3.45
C GLN A 58 -0.03 -26.96 -2.35
N THR A 59 -0.68 -28.04 -1.91
CA THR A 59 -1.69 -27.99 -0.86
C THR A 59 -1.10 -27.51 0.47
N SER A 60 0.08 -28.01 0.83
CA SER A 60 0.78 -27.58 2.05
C SER A 60 1.16 -26.10 1.99
N ARG A 61 1.60 -25.61 0.83
CA ARG A 61 1.86 -24.17 0.63
C ARG A 61 0.62 -23.32 0.80
N ILE A 62 -0.47 -23.70 0.13
CA ILE A 62 -1.72 -22.95 0.17
C ILE A 62 -2.20 -22.85 1.62
N SER A 63 -2.25 -23.97 2.34
CA SER A 63 -2.67 -23.98 3.74
C SER A 63 -1.76 -23.16 4.66
N PHE A 64 -0.46 -23.16 4.40
CA PHE A 64 0.51 -22.32 5.12
C PHE A 64 0.26 -20.83 4.90
N PHE A 65 0.10 -20.41 3.64
CA PHE A 65 -0.17 -19.02 3.32
C PHE A 65 -1.55 -18.59 3.80
N GLU A 66 -2.58 -19.42 3.70
CA GLU A 66 -3.90 -19.17 4.29
C GLU A 66 -3.77 -18.82 5.77
N SER A 67 -3.12 -19.70 6.55
CA SER A 67 -2.97 -19.50 8.00
C SER A 67 -2.15 -18.24 8.33
N ALA A 68 -1.09 -17.97 7.56
CA ALA A 68 -0.31 -16.75 7.73
C ALA A 68 -1.13 -15.48 7.40
N HIS A 69 -1.85 -15.50 6.28
CA HIS A 69 -2.69 -14.39 5.82
C HIS A 69 -3.84 -14.09 6.79
N GLU A 70 -4.43 -15.11 7.41
CA GLU A 70 -5.44 -14.95 8.45
C GLU A 70 -4.92 -14.15 9.65
N GLY A 71 -3.71 -14.48 10.14
CA GLY A 71 -3.05 -13.72 11.20
C GLY A 71 -2.73 -12.29 10.79
N MET A 72 -2.17 -12.10 9.58
CA MET A 72 -1.89 -10.76 9.04
C MET A 72 -3.15 -9.90 8.91
N TYR A 73 -4.26 -10.49 8.46
CA TYR A 73 -5.53 -9.78 8.32
C TYR A 73 -6.09 -9.39 9.70
N ALA A 74 -6.04 -10.29 10.69
CA ALA A 74 -6.45 -9.99 12.05
C ALA A 74 -5.63 -8.85 12.68
N ALA A 75 -4.32 -8.77 12.40
CA ALA A 75 -3.49 -7.64 12.82
C ALA A 75 -3.93 -6.32 12.16
N GLN A 76 -4.23 -6.35 10.86
CA GLN A 76 -4.76 -5.19 10.15
C GLN A 76 -6.13 -4.75 10.70
N GLU A 77 -7.05 -5.68 10.96
CA GLU A 77 -8.37 -5.36 11.51
C GLU A 77 -8.26 -4.65 12.85
N PHE A 78 -7.38 -5.12 13.73
CA PHE A 78 -7.09 -4.44 15.00
C PHE A 78 -6.59 -2.99 14.78
N ILE A 79 -5.64 -2.81 13.85
CA ILE A 79 -5.08 -1.48 13.55
C ILE A 79 -6.18 -0.57 12.98
N VAL A 80 -6.99 -1.08 12.06
CA VAL A 80 -8.11 -0.35 11.46
C VAL A 80 -9.12 0.08 12.51
N GLU A 81 -9.49 -0.80 13.43
CA GLU A 81 -10.40 -0.48 14.53
C GLU A 81 -9.85 0.66 15.40
N LYS A 82 -8.56 0.61 15.74
CA LYS A 82 -7.90 1.67 16.51
C LYS A 82 -7.83 2.99 15.75
N VAL A 83 -7.55 2.96 14.45
CA VAL A 83 -7.51 4.15 13.59
C VAL A 83 -8.90 4.77 13.42
N LEU A 84 -9.95 3.96 13.30
CA LEU A 84 -11.33 4.43 13.19
C LEU A 84 -11.97 4.84 14.52
N SER A 85 -11.32 4.51 15.64
CA SER A 85 -11.79 4.97 16.94
C SER A 85 -11.75 6.50 17.01
N ASN A 86 -12.67 7.11 17.76
CA ASN A 86 -12.67 8.57 17.98
C ASN A 86 -11.51 9.04 18.89
N GLU A 87 -10.59 8.14 19.25
CA GLU A 87 -9.45 8.44 20.11
C GLU A 87 -8.24 8.86 19.28
N LYS A 88 -7.54 9.89 19.76
CA LYS A 88 -6.35 10.38 19.09
C LYS A 88 -5.18 9.43 19.37
N LEU A 89 -4.72 8.73 18.33
CA LEU A 89 -3.50 7.92 18.41
C LEU A 89 -2.28 8.77 18.81
N THR A 90 -1.53 8.25 19.77
CA THR A 90 -0.24 8.75 20.20
C THR A 90 0.83 8.52 19.12
N SER A 91 1.96 9.23 19.22
CA SER A 91 3.08 9.01 18.29
C SER A 91 3.64 7.59 18.38
N SER A 92 3.63 6.97 19.56
CA SER A 92 4.10 5.60 19.75
C SER A 92 3.17 4.57 19.08
N GLU A 93 1.85 4.76 19.18
CA GLU A 93 0.88 3.91 18.47
C GLU A 93 1.01 4.05 16.96
N LEU A 94 1.17 5.28 16.45
CA LEU A 94 1.38 5.51 15.02
C LEU A 94 2.64 4.79 14.50
N ILE A 95 3.73 4.83 15.25
CA ILE A 95 4.97 4.11 14.91
C ILE A 95 4.74 2.60 14.95
N LEU A 96 4.12 2.08 16.00
CA LEU A 96 3.84 0.66 16.16
C LEU A 96 2.97 0.14 15.02
N TYR A 97 1.81 0.75 14.78
CA TYR A 97 0.86 0.29 13.77
C TYR A 97 1.43 0.35 12.36
N ARG A 98 2.13 1.44 12.02
CA ARG A 98 2.85 1.51 10.73
C ARG A 98 3.93 0.44 10.63
N GLY A 99 4.70 0.20 11.68
CA GLY A 99 5.73 -0.83 11.72
C GLY A 99 5.19 -2.25 11.52
N ILE A 100 4.04 -2.56 12.12
CA ILE A 100 3.33 -3.83 11.91
C ILE A 100 2.84 -3.93 10.46
N SER A 101 2.17 -2.91 9.94
CA SER A 101 1.72 -2.89 8.53
C SER A 101 2.89 -2.98 7.53
N ASP A 102 4.03 -2.34 7.82
CA ASP A 102 5.25 -2.45 7.03
C ASP A 102 5.83 -3.86 7.08
N SER A 103 5.80 -4.51 8.24
CA SER A 103 6.25 -5.90 8.40
C SER A 103 5.39 -6.88 7.60
N ILE A 104 4.08 -6.63 7.54
CA ILE A 104 3.17 -7.38 6.67
C ILE A 104 3.55 -7.13 5.20
N ALA A 105 3.61 -5.86 4.76
CA ALA A 105 3.95 -5.51 3.38
C ALA A 105 5.29 -6.14 2.94
N TRP A 106 6.30 -6.10 3.81
CA TRP A 106 7.63 -6.66 3.58
C TRP A 106 7.58 -8.18 3.33
N GLN A 107 6.79 -8.90 4.12
CA GLN A 107 6.55 -10.33 3.93
C GLN A 107 5.80 -10.61 2.63
N LEU A 108 4.77 -9.82 2.30
CA LEU A 108 3.99 -10.00 1.05
C LEU A 108 4.86 -9.84 -0.19
N ILE A 109 5.87 -8.97 -0.16
CA ILE A 109 6.81 -8.82 -1.28
C ILE A 109 8.01 -9.77 -1.19
N GLY A 110 7.95 -10.81 -0.35
CA GLY A 110 8.98 -11.85 -0.24
C GLY A 110 10.32 -11.33 0.30
N ASN A 111 10.30 -10.29 1.15
CA ASN A 111 11.48 -9.65 1.72
C ASN A 111 12.45 -9.06 0.67
N GLN A 112 11.92 -8.65 -0.49
CA GLN A 112 12.72 -8.14 -1.59
C GLN A 112 12.84 -6.61 -1.54
N LEU A 113 14.05 -6.11 -1.22
CA LEU A 113 14.32 -4.67 -1.16
C LEU A 113 14.09 -3.98 -2.51
N CYS A 114 14.36 -4.70 -3.61
CA CYS A 114 14.10 -4.18 -4.94
C CYS A 114 12.63 -3.81 -5.10
N TYR A 115 11.68 -4.64 -4.64
CA TYR A 115 10.25 -4.36 -4.71
C TYR A 115 9.81 -3.23 -3.78
N ALA A 116 10.30 -3.19 -2.54
CA ALA A 116 9.98 -2.09 -1.61
C ALA A 116 10.34 -0.71 -2.19
N ARG A 117 11.51 -0.60 -2.84
CA ARG A 117 11.96 0.64 -3.49
C ARG A 117 11.06 1.08 -4.64
N ARG A 118 10.30 0.19 -5.27
CA ARG A 118 9.40 0.52 -6.40
C ARG A 118 8.02 0.91 -5.93
N LEU A 119 7.62 0.39 -4.77
CA LEU A 119 6.40 0.81 -4.08
C LEU A 119 6.57 2.18 -3.41
N TYR A 120 7.79 2.59 -3.07
CA TYR A 120 8.08 3.90 -2.47
C TYR A 120 8.31 5.01 -3.51
N LYS A 121 7.72 6.19 -3.29
CA LYS A 121 7.81 7.36 -4.18
C LYS A 121 8.28 8.64 -3.49
N GLY A 122 8.62 8.58 -2.20
CA GLY A 122 9.07 9.76 -1.46
C GLY A 122 7.96 10.78 -1.19
N HIS A 123 6.69 10.40 -1.36
CA HIS A 123 5.59 11.29 -1.03
C HIS A 123 5.36 11.33 0.48
N LYS A 124 4.84 12.47 0.98
CA LYS A 124 4.41 12.57 2.37
C LYS A 124 3.25 11.59 2.58
N GLN A 125 3.43 10.66 3.52
CA GLN A 125 2.38 9.72 3.89
C GLN A 125 1.17 10.47 4.46
N PRO A 126 -0.05 10.02 4.14
CA PRO A 126 -1.24 10.62 4.72
C PRO A 126 -1.27 10.34 6.22
N ASN A 127 -1.85 11.25 6.98
CA ASN A 127 -2.11 11.03 8.39
C ASN A 127 -3.18 9.94 8.51
N LEU A 128 -2.99 8.95 9.39
CA LEU A 128 -3.98 7.88 9.58
C LEU A 128 -5.35 8.42 10.04
N HIS A 129 -5.42 9.64 10.59
CA HIS A 129 -6.71 10.26 10.92
C HIS A 129 -7.39 10.97 9.73
N GLU A 130 -6.67 11.16 8.63
CA GLU A 130 -7.13 11.96 7.47
C GLU A 130 -7.40 11.09 6.23
N CYS A 131 -7.18 9.77 6.32
CA CYS A 131 -7.50 8.85 5.22
C CYS A 131 -8.98 8.47 5.25
N ASN A 132 -9.61 8.44 4.07
CA ASN A 132 -10.94 7.88 3.91
C ASN A 132 -10.85 6.35 3.85
N PHE A 133 -10.68 5.70 5.01
CA PHE A 133 -10.47 4.26 5.12
C PHE A 133 -11.68 3.42 4.72
N GLU A 134 -12.90 3.96 4.80
CA GLU A 134 -14.12 3.17 4.65
C GLU A 134 -14.17 2.42 3.31
N SER A 135 -13.73 3.06 2.23
CA SER A 135 -13.69 2.46 0.91
C SER A 135 -12.64 1.36 0.77
N ALA A 136 -11.45 1.60 1.32
CA ALA A 136 -10.37 0.62 1.34
C ALA A 136 -10.71 -0.60 2.19
N ILE A 137 -11.33 -0.39 3.35
CA ILE A 137 -11.80 -1.47 4.23
C ILE A 137 -12.86 -2.31 3.51
N ARG A 138 -13.88 -1.65 2.94
CA ARG A 138 -14.96 -2.35 2.21
C ARG A 138 -14.39 -3.26 1.12
N VAL A 139 -13.47 -2.74 0.32
CA VAL A 139 -12.86 -3.52 -0.77
C VAL A 139 -11.94 -4.60 -0.23
N ALA A 140 -11.16 -4.36 0.84
CA ALA A 140 -10.35 -5.38 1.48
C ALA A 140 -11.20 -6.54 2.01
N THR A 141 -12.32 -6.25 2.67
CA THR A 141 -13.28 -7.28 3.13
C THR A 141 -13.90 -8.04 1.97
N GLU A 142 -14.26 -7.35 0.87
CA GLU A 142 -14.81 -7.98 -0.33
C GLU A 142 -13.81 -8.92 -1.02
N ILE A 143 -12.53 -8.51 -1.13
CA ILE A 143 -11.46 -9.35 -1.66
C ILE A 143 -11.36 -10.64 -0.86
N ARG A 144 -11.35 -10.56 0.47
CA ARG A 144 -11.24 -11.74 1.34
C ARG A 144 -12.45 -12.66 1.24
N LYS A 145 -13.65 -12.08 1.09
CA LYS A 145 -14.90 -12.84 0.86
C LYS A 145 -14.88 -13.59 -0.47
N ASN A 146 -14.39 -12.96 -1.53
CA ASN A 146 -14.38 -13.53 -2.88
C ASN A 146 -13.18 -14.43 -3.15
N THR A 147 -12.09 -14.25 -2.41
CA THR A 147 -10.85 -15.03 -2.52
C THR A 147 -10.39 -15.41 -1.12
N PRO A 148 -10.96 -16.51 -0.55
CA PRO A 148 -10.51 -17.05 0.73
C PRO A 148 -9.00 -17.26 0.73
N GLY A 149 -8.36 -16.98 1.87
CA GLY A 149 -6.90 -17.10 1.97
C GLY A 149 -6.11 -15.96 1.34
N SER A 150 -6.75 -14.88 0.88
CA SER A 150 -6.05 -13.69 0.44
C SER A 150 -5.76 -12.74 1.61
N MET A 151 -4.61 -12.07 1.55
CA MET A 151 -4.25 -10.97 2.44
C MET A 151 -4.29 -9.64 1.67
N PRO A 152 -5.40 -8.89 1.71
CA PRO A 152 -5.44 -7.51 1.24
C PRO A 152 -4.93 -6.57 2.34
N LEU A 153 -3.82 -5.89 2.06
CA LEU A 153 -3.21 -4.86 2.90
C LEU A 153 -3.56 -3.46 2.38
N ILE A 154 -4.08 -2.60 3.25
CA ILE A 154 -4.36 -1.18 2.95
C ILE A 154 -3.04 -0.41 2.96
N SER A 155 -2.68 0.18 1.82
CA SER A 155 -1.36 0.81 1.60
C SER A 155 -1.13 2.02 2.50
N ASP A 156 -2.19 2.79 2.79
CA ASP A 156 -2.16 3.96 3.68
C ASP A 156 -1.72 3.64 5.13
N LEU A 157 -1.89 2.38 5.57
CA LEU A 157 -1.40 1.93 6.87
C LEU A 157 0.13 1.78 6.90
N THR A 158 0.77 1.66 5.73
CA THR A 158 2.21 1.43 5.59
C THR A 158 2.98 2.74 5.47
N SER A 159 4.28 2.70 5.76
CA SER A 159 5.20 3.83 5.53
C SER A 159 5.83 3.82 4.14
N PHE A 160 5.90 2.67 3.46
CA PHE A 160 6.63 2.56 2.18
C PHE A 160 5.77 2.17 0.97
N VAL A 161 4.57 1.60 1.14
CA VAL A 161 3.70 1.27 0.00
C VAL A 161 2.95 2.53 -0.43
N GLN A 162 3.40 3.15 -1.51
CA GLN A 162 2.87 4.41 -2.06
C GLN A 162 2.33 4.27 -3.49
N VAL A 163 2.21 3.03 -3.98
CA VAL A 163 1.67 2.70 -5.30
C VAL A 163 0.49 1.76 -5.10
N GLY A 164 -0.69 2.21 -5.52
CA GLY A 164 -1.96 1.55 -5.24
C GLY A 164 -2.47 1.83 -3.82
N ASP A 165 -3.76 1.61 -3.64
CA ASP A 165 -4.45 1.76 -2.35
C ASP A 165 -4.50 0.42 -1.60
N ILE A 166 -4.50 -0.72 -2.31
CA ILE A 166 -4.46 -2.06 -1.73
C ILE A 166 -3.34 -2.89 -2.36
N LEU A 167 -2.50 -3.49 -1.51
CA LEU A 167 -1.55 -4.53 -1.85
C LEU A 167 -2.12 -5.88 -1.40
N SER A 168 -2.42 -6.78 -2.33
CA SER A 168 -3.07 -8.06 -2.03
C SER A 168 -2.19 -9.23 -2.43
N MET A 169 -2.19 -10.28 -1.61
CA MET A 169 -1.53 -11.56 -1.90
C MET A 169 -2.53 -12.70 -1.81
N SER A 170 -2.60 -13.58 -2.81
CA SER A 170 -3.36 -14.83 -2.70
C SER A 170 -2.56 -15.94 -2.03
N ALA A 171 -3.23 -16.98 -1.51
CA ALA A 171 -2.57 -18.18 -0.99
C ALA A 171 -1.70 -18.93 -2.03
N GLU A 172 -1.95 -18.70 -3.32
CA GLU A 172 -1.11 -19.17 -4.43
C GLU A 172 0.13 -18.28 -4.68
N SER A 173 0.43 -17.36 -3.76
CA SER A 173 1.55 -16.41 -3.86
C SER A 173 1.45 -15.46 -5.06
N LYS A 174 0.24 -15.10 -5.49
CA LYS A 174 0.03 -14.09 -6.55
C LYS A 174 -0.15 -12.71 -5.91
N LEU A 175 0.83 -11.84 -6.13
CA LEU A 175 0.80 -10.45 -5.70
C LEU A 175 -0.06 -9.61 -6.67
N ASN A 176 -0.92 -8.77 -6.13
CA ASN A 176 -1.72 -7.82 -6.88
C ASN A 176 -1.68 -6.44 -6.21
N ILE A 177 -1.65 -5.39 -7.02
CA ILE A 177 -1.72 -4.00 -6.57
C ILE A 177 -2.99 -3.41 -7.19
N MET A 178 -3.79 -2.74 -6.38
CA MET A 178 -5.09 -2.21 -6.77
C MET A 178 -5.21 -0.73 -6.37
N GLU A 179 -5.75 0.07 -7.28
CA GLU A 179 -6.06 1.48 -7.08
C GLU A 179 -7.58 1.64 -7.08
N LEU A 180 -8.12 2.17 -5.99
CA LEU A 180 -9.54 2.37 -5.78
C LEU A 180 -10.00 3.65 -6.47
N LYS A 181 -11.08 3.54 -7.25
CA LYS A 181 -11.69 4.67 -7.94
C LYS A 181 -13.05 4.95 -7.33
N GLU A 182 -13.19 6.11 -6.70
CA GLU A 182 -14.47 6.56 -6.15
C GLU A 182 -15.00 7.80 -6.85
N GLY A 183 -16.32 7.88 -7.01
CA GLY A 183 -17.03 9.06 -7.49
C GLY A 183 -17.30 9.12 -9.00
N SER A 184 -18.36 9.84 -9.36
CA SER A 184 -18.84 9.98 -10.74
C SER A 184 -17.81 10.61 -11.70
N VAL A 185 -16.92 11.46 -11.19
CA VAL A 185 -15.84 12.07 -11.97
C VAL A 185 -14.78 11.05 -12.36
N ASN A 186 -14.40 10.15 -11.45
CA ASN A 186 -13.45 9.07 -11.75
C ASN A 186 -14.04 8.11 -12.78
N GLN A 187 -15.33 7.74 -12.63
CA GLN A 187 -16.00 6.88 -13.61
C GLN A 187 -15.96 7.50 -15.01
N LYS A 188 -16.37 8.77 -15.14
CA LYS A 188 -16.31 9.51 -16.40
C LYS A 188 -14.92 9.52 -17.03
N ILE A 189 -13.88 9.75 -16.22
CA ILE A 189 -12.49 9.74 -16.68
C ILE A 189 -12.09 8.35 -17.17
N THR A 190 -12.40 7.31 -16.40
CA THR A 190 -12.08 5.92 -16.75
C THR A 190 -12.80 5.49 -18.02
N ASP A 191 -14.08 5.78 -18.17
CA ASP A 191 -14.88 5.50 -19.38
C ASP A 191 -14.27 6.18 -20.61
N PHE A 192 -13.86 7.45 -20.45
CA PHE A 192 -13.19 8.18 -21.52
C PHE A 192 -11.82 7.57 -21.88
N LEU A 193 -11.02 7.18 -20.90
CA LEU A 193 -9.72 6.53 -21.14
C LEU A 193 -9.88 5.17 -21.82
N HIS A 194 -10.90 4.38 -21.47
CA HIS A 194 -11.25 3.15 -22.19
C HIS A 194 -11.61 3.43 -23.65
N PHE A 195 -12.54 4.37 -23.88
CA PHE A 195 -12.87 4.80 -25.24
C PHE A 195 -11.64 5.27 -26.03
N TYR A 196 -10.75 6.04 -25.41
CA TYR A 196 -9.52 6.52 -26.06
C TYR A 196 -8.55 5.36 -26.37
N SER A 197 -8.40 4.41 -25.45
CA SER A 197 -7.55 3.22 -25.67
C SER A 197 -8.03 2.41 -26.88
N ASP A 198 -9.34 2.24 -27.04
CA ASP A 198 -9.94 1.47 -28.13
C ASP A 198 -9.92 2.24 -29.46
N SER A 199 -10.28 3.52 -29.43
CA SER A 199 -10.42 4.35 -30.63
C SER A 199 -9.13 4.98 -31.13
N LYS A 200 -8.15 5.21 -30.23
CA LYS A 200 -6.92 5.99 -30.46
C LYS A 200 -7.18 7.36 -31.11
N CYS A 201 -8.32 7.98 -30.81
CA CYS A 201 -8.77 9.20 -31.47
C CYS A 201 -8.21 10.45 -30.77
N ASP A 202 -7.12 11.01 -31.30
CA ASP A 202 -6.49 12.23 -30.76
C ASP A 202 -7.41 13.45 -30.79
N LEU A 203 -8.35 13.51 -31.74
CA LEU A 203 -9.35 14.57 -31.78
C LEU A 203 -10.27 14.50 -30.56
N ALA A 204 -10.70 13.29 -30.17
CA ALA A 204 -11.55 13.11 -28.99
C ALA A 204 -10.81 13.52 -27.70
N LEU A 205 -9.51 13.20 -27.58
CA LEU A 205 -8.67 13.67 -26.46
C LEU A 205 -8.59 15.20 -26.42
N LYS A 206 -8.32 15.85 -27.56
CA LYS A 206 -8.28 17.31 -27.64
C LYS A 206 -9.63 17.95 -27.24
N LEU A 207 -10.74 17.37 -27.69
CA LEU A 207 -12.08 17.84 -27.36
C LEU A 207 -12.41 17.65 -25.88
N PHE A 208 -12.07 16.50 -25.30
CA PHE A 208 -12.26 16.24 -23.87
C PHE A 208 -11.48 17.25 -23.01
N VAL A 209 -10.19 17.43 -23.29
CA VAL A 209 -9.33 18.38 -22.56
C VAL A 209 -9.84 19.83 -22.69
N LYS A 210 -10.37 20.21 -23.86
CA LYS A 210 -10.87 21.56 -24.12
C LYS A 210 -12.22 21.85 -23.43
N ASN A 211 -13.10 20.85 -23.37
CA ASN A 211 -14.48 21.04 -22.91
C ASN A 211 -14.68 20.77 -21.42
N GLU A 212 -13.77 20.05 -20.78
CA GLU A 212 -13.85 19.74 -19.35
C GLU A 212 -13.26 20.84 -18.45
N LYS A 213 -13.70 20.85 -17.19
CA LYS A 213 -13.14 21.76 -16.18
C LYS A 213 -11.66 21.43 -15.91
N PRO A 214 -10.80 22.42 -15.61
CA PRO A 214 -9.37 22.18 -15.33
C PRO A 214 -9.10 21.13 -14.24
N ASN A 215 -9.96 21.05 -13.22
CA ASN A 215 -9.83 20.05 -12.15
C ASN A 215 -10.05 18.61 -12.67
N VAL A 216 -11.00 18.41 -13.59
CA VAL A 216 -11.28 17.10 -14.20
C VAL A 216 -10.12 16.67 -15.08
N VAL A 217 -9.58 17.59 -15.88
CA VAL A 217 -8.38 17.34 -16.71
C VAL A 217 -7.17 16.99 -15.83
N LYS A 218 -6.95 17.73 -14.74
CA LYS A 218 -5.87 17.43 -13.77
C LYS A 218 -6.06 16.05 -13.14
N GLN A 219 -7.30 15.67 -12.84
CA GLN A 219 -7.64 14.35 -12.31
C GLN A 219 -7.42 13.25 -13.36
N MET A 220 -7.71 13.49 -14.63
CA MET A 220 -7.40 12.56 -15.73
C MET A 220 -5.89 12.28 -15.81
N TYR A 221 -5.05 13.32 -15.82
CA TYR A 221 -3.59 13.13 -15.80
C TYR A 221 -3.09 12.47 -14.51
N ARG A 222 -3.80 12.61 -13.39
CA ARG A 222 -3.51 11.84 -12.17
C ARG A 222 -3.82 10.36 -12.38
N VAL A 223 -4.98 10.02 -12.95
CA VAL A 223 -5.37 8.63 -13.24
C VAL A 223 -4.38 7.96 -14.19
N ILE A 224 -4.00 8.63 -15.29
CA ILE A 224 -3.00 8.10 -16.25
C ILE A 224 -1.68 7.76 -15.55
N ARG A 225 -1.17 8.66 -14.70
CA ARG A 225 0.06 8.42 -13.94
C ARG A 225 -0.07 7.27 -12.95
N GLN A 226 -1.22 7.13 -12.28
CA GLN A 226 -1.46 6.02 -11.35
C GLN A 226 -1.46 4.67 -12.09
N VAL A 227 -2.13 4.59 -13.25
CA VAL A 227 -2.12 3.39 -14.10
C VAL A 227 -0.71 3.06 -14.56
N SER A 228 0.01 4.03 -15.13
CA SER A 228 1.38 3.84 -15.62
C SER A 228 2.35 3.40 -14.52
N ARG A 229 2.20 3.92 -13.29
CA ARG A 229 3.00 3.47 -12.13
C ARG A 229 2.72 2.02 -11.76
N LEU A 230 1.44 1.65 -11.74
CA LEU A 230 1.03 0.30 -11.41
C LEU A 230 1.51 -0.71 -12.46
N GLU A 231 1.42 -0.36 -13.74
CA GLU A 231 1.98 -1.14 -14.86
C GLU A 231 3.49 -1.29 -14.74
N HIS A 232 4.22 -0.21 -14.44
CA HIS A 232 5.67 -0.26 -14.25
C HIS A 232 6.08 -1.20 -13.11
N VAL A 233 5.43 -1.09 -11.94
CA VAL A 233 5.75 -1.98 -10.81
C VAL A 233 5.48 -3.44 -11.18
N LYS A 234 4.37 -3.72 -11.87
CA LYS A 234 4.03 -5.06 -12.37
C LYS A 234 5.07 -5.57 -13.37
N GLU A 235 5.48 -4.75 -14.34
CA GLU A 235 6.50 -5.10 -15.33
C GLU A 235 7.82 -5.48 -14.66
N VAL A 236 8.29 -4.65 -13.71
CA VAL A 236 9.53 -4.90 -12.97
C VAL A 236 9.45 -6.17 -12.13
N MET A 237 8.32 -6.41 -11.46
CA MET A 237 8.12 -7.62 -10.66
C MET A 237 8.08 -8.91 -11.50
N ILE A 238 7.59 -8.83 -12.74
CA ILE A 238 7.49 -9.99 -13.65
C ILE A 238 8.80 -10.23 -14.40
N THR A 239 9.43 -9.16 -14.89
CA THR A 239 10.52 -9.25 -15.88
C THR A 239 11.90 -8.90 -15.32
N GLY A 240 11.96 -8.27 -14.15
CA GLY A 240 13.20 -7.67 -13.62
C GLY A 240 13.66 -6.43 -14.41
N GLN A 241 12.83 -5.89 -15.31
CA GLN A 241 13.14 -4.75 -16.18
C GLN A 241 11.98 -3.76 -16.19
N GLY A 242 12.26 -2.49 -16.48
CA GLY A 242 11.19 -1.52 -16.70
C GLY A 242 11.71 -0.11 -16.96
N SER A 243 10.85 0.73 -17.54
CA SER A 243 11.13 2.16 -17.75
C SER A 243 10.42 2.99 -16.68
N ASP A 244 11.15 3.84 -15.95
CA ASP A 244 10.55 4.66 -14.88
C ASP A 244 9.42 5.55 -15.45
N PRO A 245 8.20 5.51 -14.90
CA PRO A 245 7.03 6.22 -15.46
C PRO A 245 7.04 7.72 -15.17
N ASP A 246 7.87 8.18 -14.21
CA ASP A 246 8.01 9.59 -13.85
C ASP A 246 9.19 10.24 -14.62
N THR A 247 10.24 9.49 -14.99
CA THR A 247 11.44 10.02 -15.70
C THR A 247 11.64 9.51 -17.14
N GLY A 248 11.08 8.37 -17.50
CA GLY A 248 11.24 7.71 -18.81
C GLY A 248 12.54 6.91 -18.98
N GLU A 249 13.37 6.79 -17.94
CA GLU A 249 14.65 6.08 -18.01
C GLU A 249 14.47 4.55 -17.95
N LYS A 250 15.13 3.83 -18.87
CA LYS A 250 15.21 2.36 -18.86
C LYS A 250 16.24 1.89 -17.85
N ASN A 251 15.84 0.97 -16.99
CA ASN A 251 16.72 0.40 -15.97
C ASN A 251 16.56 -1.12 -15.91
N PHE A 252 17.68 -1.79 -15.62
CA PHE A 252 17.72 -3.22 -15.29
C PHE A 252 17.72 -3.36 -13.77
N TYR A 253 16.84 -4.21 -13.26
CA TYR A 253 16.57 -4.35 -11.84
C TYR A 253 16.73 -5.82 -11.43
N THR A 254 17.92 -6.37 -11.68
CA THR A 254 18.39 -7.64 -11.11
C THR A 254 19.05 -7.42 -9.76
#